data_AF-A0A6H0DWX0-F1
#
_entry.id   AF-A0A6H0DWX0-F1
#
_cell.length_a   1.000
_cell.length_b   1.000
_cell.length_c   1.000
_cell.angle_alpha   90.00
_cell.angle_beta   90.00
_cell.angle_gamma   90.00
#
_symmetry.space_group_name_H-M   'P 1'
#
loop_
_entity.id
_entity.type
_entity.pdbx_description
1 polymer ?
#
loop_
_entity_poly.entity_id
_entity_poly.type
_entity_poly.pdbx_seq_one_letter_code
_entity_poly.pdbx_strand_id
1 'polypeptide(L)'
;LYDIAPVTPGVAVDVSHIPTAVNVKGFSSEDPTPALEGADVVLISAGVARKPGMDRSDLFNINAGIVRGLIEKVAVTCPKACVGIITNPVNTTVAIAAEVLKKAGVYDKRKLFGVTTLDVLRSETFVAELKGLNVSRTSVPVIGGHSGVTILPLLSQVQYAKWNEDEIEPLTKRIQNAG
;
A
#
# COMPACT_ATOMS: atom_id res chain seq x y z
N LEU A 1 14.16 -4.58 -7.73
CA LEU A 1 13.82 -5.02 -6.36
C LEU A 1 14.90 -4.52 -5.41
N TYR A 2 14.52 -3.95 -4.28
CA TYR A 2 15.45 -3.44 -3.27
C TYR A 2 14.99 -3.84 -1.87
N ASP A 3 15.93 -4.23 -1.03
CA ASP A 3 15.78 -4.35 0.42
C ASP A 3 17.17 -4.24 1.05
N ILE A 4 17.25 -3.91 2.35
CA ILE A 4 18.51 -3.98 3.10
C ILE A 4 18.97 -5.42 3.31
N ALA A 5 18.05 -6.39 3.22
CA ALA A 5 18.34 -7.79 3.39
C ALA A 5 19.29 -8.31 2.27
N PRO A 6 20.38 -9.01 2.62
CA PRO A 6 21.36 -9.50 1.65
C PRO A 6 20.79 -10.58 0.72
N VAL A 7 19.61 -11.13 1.02
CA VAL A 7 18.93 -12.15 0.22
C VAL A 7 18.24 -11.58 -1.03
N THR A 8 18.03 -10.27 -1.11
CA THR A 8 17.25 -9.62 -2.19
C THR A 8 17.75 -9.89 -3.60
N PRO A 9 19.06 -9.92 -3.89
CA PRO A 9 19.55 -10.33 -5.20
C PRO A 9 19.13 -11.75 -5.56
N GLY A 10 19.09 -12.68 -4.59
CA GLY A 10 18.61 -14.05 -4.81
C GLY A 10 17.13 -14.10 -5.16
N VAL A 11 16.29 -13.32 -4.45
CA VAL A 11 14.86 -13.19 -4.78
C VAL A 11 14.65 -12.63 -6.19
N ALA A 12 15.47 -11.65 -6.59
CA ALA A 12 15.42 -11.11 -7.95
C ALA A 12 15.77 -12.14 -9.02
N VAL A 13 16.76 -13.00 -8.77
CA VAL A 13 17.09 -14.12 -9.67
C VAL A 13 15.92 -15.10 -9.77
N ASP A 14 15.30 -15.46 -8.65
CA ASP A 14 14.15 -16.36 -8.64
C ASP A 14 12.99 -15.83 -9.51
N VAL A 15 12.61 -14.56 -9.31
CA VAL A 15 11.54 -13.91 -10.11
C VAL A 15 11.95 -13.73 -11.58
N SER A 16 13.24 -13.58 -11.87
CA SER A 16 13.73 -13.44 -13.26
C SER A 16 13.55 -14.71 -14.11
N HIS A 17 13.31 -15.87 -13.48
CA HIS A 17 13.03 -17.11 -14.19
C HIS A 17 11.61 -17.20 -14.76
N ILE A 18 10.70 -16.30 -14.35
CA ILE A 18 9.34 -16.27 -14.89
C ILE A 18 9.42 -15.86 -16.38
N PRO A 19 8.91 -16.66 -17.34
CA PRO A 19 9.12 -16.47 -18.77
C PRO A 19 8.30 -15.30 -19.32
N THR A 20 8.73 -14.08 -18.98
CA THR A 20 8.15 -12.81 -19.39
C THR A 20 9.25 -11.89 -19.93
N ALA A 21 8.88 -10.81 -20.60
CA ALA A 21 9.85 -9.84 -21.13
C ALA A 21 10.46 -8.92 -20.05
N VAL A 22 10.09 -9.08 -18.77
CA VAL A 22 10.49 -8.17 -17.68
C VAL A 22 11.90 -8.54 -17.19
N ASN A 23 12.84 -7.61 -17.31
CA ASN A 23 14.18 -7.75 -16.73
C ASN A 23 14.15 -7.39 -15.24
N VAL A 24 14.57 -8.32 -14.38
CA VAL A 24 14.57 -8.11 -12.92
C VAL A 24 16.01 -7.94 -12.44
N LYS A 25 16.25 -6.86 -11.69
CA LYS A 25 17.51 -6.62 -10.97
C LYS A 25 17.24 -6.49 -9.48
N GLY A 26 18.08 -7.11 -8.67
CA GLY A 26 18.03 -7.04 -7.21
C GLY A 26 19.16 -6.19 -6.66
N PHE A 27 18.85 -5.37 -5.67
CA PHE A 27 19.80 -4.50 -4.98
C PHE A 27 19.69 -4.74 -3.48
N SER A 28 20.84 -4.90 -2.81
CA SER A 28 20.91 -5.03 -1.36
C SER A 28 22.03 -4.17 -0.79
N SER A 29 21.67 -3.02 -0.23
CA SER A 29 22.58 -2.14 0.50
C SER A 29 21.76 -1.20 1.39
N GLU A 30 22.40 -0.38 2.21
CA GLU A 30 21.72 0.70 2.94
C GLU A 30 21.28 1.85 2.02
N ASP A 31 21.91 1.99 0.84
CA ASP A 31 21.57 3.03 -0.13
C ASP A 31 20.65 2.48 -1.23
N PRO A 32 19.38 2.94 -1.31
CA PRO A 32 18.46 2.51 -2.36
C PRO A 32 18.72 3.18 -3.71
N THR A 33 19.60 4.18 -3.78
CA THR A 33 19.83 5.01 -4.98
C THR A 33 20.01 4.19 -6.26
N PRO A 34 20.85 3.14 -6.31
CA PRO A 34 21.03 2.35 -7.54
C PRO A 34 19.74 1.65 -8.02
N ALA A 35 18.81 1.37 -7.11
CA ALA A 35 17.51 0.76 -7.44
C ALA A 35 16.46 1.78 -7.90
N LEU A 36 16.69 3.07 -7.65
CA LEU A 36 15.77 4.16 -7.95
C LEU A 36 16.09 4.87 -9.26
N GLU A 37 17.32 4.73 -9.78
CA GLU A 37 17.75 5.38 -11.02
C GLU A 37 16.84 5.00 -12.20
N GLY A 38 16.26 6.01 -12.84
CA GLY A 38 15.36 5.83 -13.98
C GLY A 38 14.00 5.22 -13.64
N ALA A 39 13.63 5.11 -12.36
CA ALA A 39 12.33 4.56 -11.99
C ALA A 39 11.17 5.48 -12.37
N ASP A 40 10.20 4.96 -13.12
CA ASP A 40 8.93 5.64 -13.42
C ASP A 40 7.87 5.43 -12.33
N VAL A 41 7.96 4.31 -11.61
CA VAL A 41 7.06 3.92 -10.52
C VAL A 41 7.89 3.36 -9.36
N VAL A 42 7.60 3.81 -8.13
CA VAL A 42 8.21 3.33 -6.89
C VAL A 42 7.10 2.87 -5.95
N LEU A 43 7.12 1.59 -5.58
CA LEU A 43 6.22 1.02 -4.59
C LEU A 43 6.99 0.77 -3.29
N ILE A 44 6.52 1.36 -2.19
CA ILE A 44 7.17 1.26 -0.88
C ILE A 44 6.32 0.35 0.01
N SER A 45 6.71 -0.92 0.08
CA SER A 45 6.22 -1.90 1.06
C SER A 45 7.21 -2.12 2.21
N ALA A 46 8.33 -1.39 2.22
CA ALA A 46 9.36 -1.50 3.24
C ALA A 46 8.82 -1.05 4.60
N GLY A 47 8.94 -1.91 5.59
CA GLY A 47 8.47 -1.63 6.94
C GLY A 47 8.58 -2.85 7.82
N VAL A 48 8.41 -2.63 9.11
CA VAL A 48 8.37 -3.70 10.10
C VAL A 48 6.92 -4.12 10.29
N ALA A 49 6.67 -5.43 10.36
CA ALA A 49 5.38 -5.95 10.78
C ALA A 49 5.27 -5.89 12.31
N ARG A 50 4.07 -5.68 12.84
CA ARG A 50 3.84 -5.66 14.29
C ARG A 50 4.31 -6.97 14.92
N LYS A 51 5.20 -6.88 15.91
CA LYS A 51 5.64 -8.03 16.72
C LYS A 51 4.86 -8.10 18.03
N PRO A 52 4.66 -9.30 18.61
CA PRO A 52 4.13 -9.43 19.97
C PRO A 52 4.94 -8.56 20.95
N GLY A 53 4.26 -7.76 21.77
CA GLY A 53 4.89 -6.84 22.73
C GLY A 53 5.34 -5.49 22.17
N MET A 54 5.14 -5.20 20.88
CA MET A 54 5.42 -3.89 20.29
C MET A 54 4.20 -2.96 20.40
N ASP A 55 4.43 -1.74 20.90
CA ASP A 55 3.41 -0.70 20.96
C ASP A 55 3.10 -0.12 19.58
N ARG A 56 1.89 0.39 19.40
CA ARG A 56 1.46 1.01 18.13
C ARG A 56 2.31 2.23 17.78
N SER A 57 2.73 3.00 18.78
CA SER A 57 3.60 4.17 18.63
C SER A 57 4.98 3.79 18.12
N ASP A 58 5.54 2.68 18.61
CA ASP A 58 6.88 2.22 18.20
C ASP A 58 6.89 1.79 16.74
N LEU A 59 5.89 0.99 16.37
CA LEU A 59 5.69 0.56 14.99
C LEU A 59 5.55 1.77 14.05
N PHE A 60 4.76 2.77 14.46
CA PHE A 60 4.61 4.01 13.72
C PHE A 60 5.94 4.74 13.55
N ASN A 61 6.69 4.95 14.62
CA ASN A 61 7.95 5.69 14.60
C ASN A 61 9.00 5.01 13.69
N ILE A 62 9.10 3.68 13.77
CA ILE A 62 10.00 2.89 12.92
C ILE A 62 9.62 3.06 11.44
N ASN A 63 8.35 2.80 11.09
CA ASN A 63 7.90 2.86 9.70
C ASN A 63 7.92 4.29 9.16
N ALA A 64 7.63 5.30 9.98
CA ALA A 64 7.78 6.71 9.64
C ALA A 64 9.23 7.05 9.26
N GLY A 65 10.20 6.57 10.04
CA GLY A 65 11.63 6.75 9.75
C GLY A 65 12.05 6.09 8.45
N ILE A 66 11.61 4.85 8.21
CA ILE A 66 11.89 4.11 6.97
C ILE A 66 11.31 4.85 5.76
N VAL A 67 10.02 5.19 5.79
CA VAL A 67 9.36 5.90 4.68
C VAL A 67 10.02 7.24 4.42
N ARG A 68 10.35 8.01 5.47
CA ARG A 68 11.06 9.29 5.31
C ARG A 68 12.38 9.10 4.56
N GLY A 69 13.25 8.20 5.02
CA GLY A 69 14.56 7.98 4.40
C GLY A 69 14.47 7.51 2.94
N LEU A 70 13.53 6.64 2.62
CA LEU A 70 13.31 6.19 1.24
C LEU A 70 12.80 7.33 0.35
N ILE A 71 11.87 8.15 0.84
CA ILE A 71 11.32 9.28 0.08
C ILE A 71 12.34 10.39 -0.12
N GLU A 72 13.24 10.63 0.84
CA GLU A 72 14.37 11.56 0.66
C GLU A 72 15.25 11.14 -0.53
N LYS A 73 15.48 9.84 -0.70
CA LYS A 73 16.23 9.29 -1.84
C LYS A 73 15.44 9.39 -3.15
N VAL A 74 14.15 9.08 -3.13
CA VAL A 74 13.25 9.25 -4.29
C VAL A 74 13.24 10.71 -4.77
N ALA A 75 13.18 11.67 -3.85
CA ALA A 75 13.14 13.09 -4.16
C ALA A 75 14.37 13.58 -4.94
N VAL A 76 15.54 12.95 -4.71
CA VAL A 76 16.79 13.30 -5.38
C VAL A 76 16.96 12.49 -6.68
N THR A 77 16.71 11.18 -6.63
CA THR A 77 17.11 10.25 -7.70
C THR A 77 16.06 10.12 -8.80
N CYS A 78 14.77 10.12 -8.45
CA CYS A 78 13.68 9.94 -9.41
C CYS A 78 12.44 10.79 -9.03
N PRO A 79 12.56 12.14 -8.92
CA PRO A 79 11.48 13.02 -8.45
C PRO A 79 10.22 13.00 -9.32
N LYS A 80 10.31 12.47 -10.54
CA LYS A 80 9.17 12.35 -11.48
C LYS A 80 8.45 11.00 -11.37
N ALA A 81 8.90 10.07 -10.52
CA ALA A 81 8.25 8.78 -10.37
C ALA A 81 6.85 8.90 -9.75
N CYS A 82 5.96 7.98 -10.11
CA CYS A 82 4.73 7.72 -9.36
C CYS A 82 5.07 6.89 -8.11
N VAL A 83 4.73 7.39 -6.93
CA VAL A 83 5.10 6.80 -5.64
C VAL A 83 3.85 6.25 -4.94
N GLY A 84 3.82 4.92 -4.77
CA GLY A 84 2.78 4.20 -4.03
C GLY A 84 3.26 3.76 -2.66
N ILE A 85 2.62 4.27 -1.60
CA ILE A 85 2.93 3.87 -0.21
C ILE A 85 2.02 2.72 0.22
N ILE A 86 2.64 1.57 0.50
CA ILE A 86 1.98 0.37 1.05
C ILE A 86 2.29 0.26 2.55
N THR A 87 3.42 0.80 3.01
CA THR A 87 3.88 0.75 4.40
C THR A 87 2.85 1.32 5.37
N ASN A 88 2.42 0.48 6.31
CA ASN A 88 1.50 0.86 7.36
C ASN A 88 2.15 1.73 8.45
N PRO A 89 1.41 2.67 9.06
CA PRO A 89 0.01 3.02 8.76
C PRO A 89 -0.11 3.97 7.57
N VAL A 90 -0.77 3.53 6.48
CA VAL A 90 -0.89 4.30 5.22
C VAL A 90 -1.47 5.70 5.44
N ASN A 91 -2.45 5.82 6.33
CA ASN A 91 -3.09 7.10 6.71
C ASN A 91 -2.09 8.18 7.12
N THR A 92 -0.93 7.79 7.67
CA THR A 92 0.08 8.72 8.16
C THR A 92 1.34 8.73 7.30
N THR A 93 1.77 7.58 6.79
CA THR A 93 3.00 7.46 5.99
C THR A 93 2.90 8.21 4.66
N VAL A 94 1.71 8.30 4.05
CA VAL A 94 1.46 9.15 2.87
C VAL A 94 1.65 10.63 3.20
N ALA A 95 1.14 11.10 4.33
CA ALA A 95 1.32 12.49 4.75
C ALA A 95 2.80 12.82 5.00
N ILE A 96 3.54 11.89 5.63
CA ILE A 96 4.99 12.02 5.83
C ILE A 96 5.70 12.13 4.49
N ALA A 97 5.43 11.24 3.55
CA ALA A 97 6.02 11.27 2.22
C ALA A 97 5.73 12.61 1.50
N ALA A 98 4.50 13.13 1.61
CA ALA A 98 4.13 14.41 1.02
C ALA A 98 4.97 15.56 1.60
N GLU A 99 5.13 15.63 2.92
CA GLU A 99 5.92 16.69 3.56
C GLU A 99 7.41 16.61 3.21
N VAL A 100 7.98 15.41 3.09
CA VAL A 100 9.36 15.23 2.64
C VAL A 100 9.54 15.74 1.21
N LEU A 101 8.64 15.36 0.29
CA LEU A 101 8.69 15.82 -1.10
C LEU A 101 8.48 17.34 -1.21
N LYS A 102 7.60 17.93 -0.38
CA LYS A 102 7.38 19.39 -0.34
C LYS A 102 8.64 20.11 0.12
N LYS A 103 9.28 19.61 1.19
CA LYS A 103 10.54 20.17 1.71
C LYS A 103 11.66 20.09 0.66
N ALA A 104 11.67 19.05 -0.16
CA ALA A 104 12.60 18.90 -1.28
C ALA A 104 12.21 19.71 -2.53
N GLY A 105 11.04 20.37 -2.55
CA GLY A 105 10.58 21.19 -3.68
C GLY A 105 10.10 20.40 -4.91
N VAL A 106 9.84 19.10 -4.78
CA VAL A 106 9.52 18.20 -5.91
C VAL A 106 8.14 17.53 -5.80
N TYR A 107 7.30 17.95 -4.85
CA TYR A 107 5.98 17.36 -4.62
C TYR A 107 5.02 17.58 -5.80
N ASP A 108 4.57 16.49 -6.44
CA ASP A 108 3.42 16.46 -7.35
C ASP A 108 2.28 15.64 -6.72
N LYS A 109 1.18 16.32 -6.37
CA LYS A 109 -0.01 15.72 -5.75
C LYS A 109 -0.68 14.62 -6.59
N ARG A 110 -0.38 14.55 -7.90
CA ARG A 110 -0.92 13.52 -8.81
C ARG A 110 -0.06 12.26 -8.84
N LYS A 111 1.12 12.29 -8.23
CA LYS A 111 2.12 11.20 -8.29
C LYS A 111 2.34 10.49 -6.98
N LEU A 112 1.91 11.05 -5.84
CA LEU A 112 1.96 10.36 -4.55
C LEU A 112 0.58 9.80 -4.19
N PHE A 113 0.51 8.51 -3.89
CA PHE A 113 -0.72 7.84 -3.48
C PHE A 113 -0.47 6.77 -2.41
N GLY A 114 -1.45 6.59 -1.52
CA GLY A 114 -1.50 5.44 -0.62
C GLY A 114 -2.21 4.27 -1.29
N VAL A 115 -1.67 3.07 -1.13
CA VAL A 115 -2.27 1.85 -1.70
C VAL A 115 -3.29 1.30 -0.71
N THR A 116 -4.58 1.51 -0.99
CA THR A 116 -5.71 1.02 -0.17
C THR A 116 -6.51 -0.09 -0.86
N THR A 117 -6.04 -0.56 -2.02
CA THR A 117 -6.74 -1.53 -2.87
C THR A 117 -7.11 -2.83 -2.15
N LEU A 118 -6.37 -3.24 -1.11
CA LEU A 118 -6.70 -4.42 -0.32
C LEU A 118 -8.09 -4.32 0.34
N ASP A 119 -8.51 -3.13 0.77
CA ASP A 119 -9.83 -2.94 1.39
C ASP A 119 -10.95 -3.08 0.36
N VAL A 120 -10.71 -2.64 -0.88
CA VAL A 120 -11.60 -2.85 -2.02
C VAL A 120 -11.75 -4.33 -2.31
N LEU A 121 -10.63 -5.06 -2.45
CA LEU A 121 -10.63 -6.51 -2.71
C LEU A 121 -11.37 -7.30 -1.61
N ARG A 122 -11.15 -6.94 -0.34
CA ARG A 122 -11.87 -7.53 0.81
C ARG A 122 -13.36 -7.24 0.74
N SER A 123 -13.73 -6.00 0.44
CA SER A 123 -15.12 -5.59 0.32
C SER A 123 -15.83 -6.34 -0.81
N GLU A 124 -15.23 -6.40 -2.00
CA GLU A 124 -15.76 -7.14 -3.15
C GLU A 124 -15.95 -8.61 -2.83
N THR A 125 -14.96 -9.23 -2.16
CA THR A 125 -15.01 -10.63 -1.73
C THR A 125 -16.16 -10.88 -0.76
N PHE A 126 -16.26 -10.10 0.33
CA PHE A 126 -17.27 -10.33 1.36
C PHE A 126 -18.68 -9.98 0.91
N VAL A 127 -18.84 -8.95 0.06
CA VAL A 127 -20.12 -8.60 -0.55
C VAL A 127 -20.58 -9.72 -1.49
N ALA A 128 -19.67 -10.24 -2.33
CA ALA A 128 -19.99 -11.32 -3.25
C ALA A 128 -20.39 -12.61 -2.52
N GLU A 129 -19.64 -12.97 -1.47
CA GLU A 129 -19.94 -14.11 -0.59
C GLU A 129 -21.33 -13.96 0.04
N LEU A 130 -21.62 -12.82 0.67
CA LEU A 130 -22.88 -12.58 1.38
C LEU A 130 -24.10 -12.58 0.44
N LYS A 131 -23.95 -12.00 -0.76
CA LYS A 131 -25.06 -11.81 -1.70
C LYS A 131 -25.17 -12.90 -2.76
N GLY A 132 -24.28 -13.90 -2.74
CA GLY A 132 -24.22 -14.93 -3.78
C GLY A 132 -23.92 -14.36 -5.17
N LEU A 133 -23.16 -13.27 -5.24
CA LEU A 133 -22.78 -12.62 -6.50
C LEU A 133 -21.48 -13.20 -7.03
N ASN A 134 -21.25 -13.02 -8.34
CA ASN A 134 -19.96 -13.35 -8.93
C ASN A 134 -18.93 -12.27 -8.56
N VAL A 135 -17.93 -12.62 -7.75
CA VAL A 135 -16.88 -11.69 -7.28
C VAL A 135 -16.18 -10.95 -8.42
N SER A 136 -15.97 -11.57 -9.58
CA SER A 136 -15.33 -10.91 -10.73
C SER A 136 -16.17 -9.78 -11.36
N ARG A 137 -17.46 -9.68 -10.99
CA ARG A 137 -18.39 -8.65 -11.43
C ARG A 137 -18.90 -7.78 -10.27
N THR A 138 -18.46 -8.05 -9.05
CA THR A 138 -18.80 -7.26 -7.88
C THR A 138 -17.79 -6.13 -7.76
N SER A 139 -18.27 -4.89 -7.71
CA SER A 139 -17.42 -3.72 -7.44
C SER A 139 -17.96 -2.98 -6.23
N VAL A 140 -17.08 -2.67 -5.29
CA VAL A 140 -17.42 -1.98 -4.05
C VAL A 140 -16.46 -0.81 -3.86
N PRO A 141 -16.91 0.44 -4.07
CA PRO A 141 -16.09 1.60 -3.77
C PRO A 141 -15.79 1.67 -2.27
N VAL A 142 -14.53 1.86 -1.92
CA VAL A 142 -14.08 2.06 -0.53
C VAL A 142 -13.36 3.39 -0.43
N ILE A 143 -13.79 4.22 0.52
CA ILE A 143 -13.24 5.57 0.74
C ILE A 143 -12.75 5.74 2.18
N GLY A 144 -12.20 6.92 2.49
CA GLY A 144 -11.71 7.27 3.82
C GLY A 144 -10.22 6.98 3.95
N GLY A 145 -9.86 6.04 4.80
CA GLY A 145 -8.48 5.61 5.07
C GLY A 145 -8.32 4.09 5.02
N HIS A 146 -7.22 3.62 5.60
CA HIS A 146 -6.76 2.22 5.57
C HIS A 146 -6.60 1.64 6.99
N SER A 147 -7.38 2.12 7.97
CA SER A 147 -7.30 1.62 9.34
C SER A 147 -8.64 1.65 10.06
N GLY A 148 -9.13 0.46 10.44
CA GLY A 148 -10.34 0.30 11.25
C GLY A 148 -11.51 1.12 10.71
N VAL A 149 -12.10 1.95 11.58
CA VAL A 149 -13.27 2.79 11.26
C VAL A 149 -13.05 3.83 10.15
N THR A 150 -11.80 4.09 9.76
CA THR A 150 -11.52 4.97 8.61
C THR A 150 -11.81 4.30 7.27
N ILE A 151 -11.92 2.97 7.22
CA ILE A 151 -12.26 2.21 6.02
C ILE A 151 -13.79 2.27 5.85
N LEU A 152 -14.26 2.92 4.78
CA LEU A 152 -15.68 3.16 4.53
C LEU A 152 -16.11 2.49 3.20
N PRO A 153 -16.60 1.24 3.23
CA PRO A 153 -17.17 0.59 2.06
C PRO A 153 -18.54 1.21 1.74
N LEU A 154 -18.71 1.74 0.53
CA LEU A 154 -19.94 2.37 0.07
C LEU A 154 -20.91 1.30 -0.45
N LEU A 155 -21.47 0.51 0.47
CA LEU A 155 -22.37 -0.60 0.15
C LEU A 155 -23.58 -0.16 -0.68
N SER A 156 -24.05 1.07 -0.49
CA SER A 156 -25.14 1.66 -1.28
C SER A 156 -24.83 1.81 -2.77
N GLN A 157 -23.56 1.74 -3.18
CA GLN A 157 -23.12 1.86 -4.58
C GLN A 157 -22.88 0.49 -5.23
N VAL A 158 -23.08 -0.61 -4.51
CA VAL A 158 -22.93 -1.96 -5.06
C VAL A 158 -24.09 -2.26 -6.00
N GLN A 159 -23.76 -2.57 -7.26
CA GLN A 159 -24.76 -2.98 -8.24
C GLN A 159 -25.29 -4.38 -7.93
N TYR A 160 -26.57 -4.63 -8.25
CA TYR A 160 -27.22 -5.94 -8.13
C TYR A 160 -27.33 -6.50 -6.70
N ALA A 161 -27.06 -5.68 -5.68
CA ALA A 161 -27.27 -6.03 -4.27
C ALA A 161 -28.46 -5.25 -3.70
N LYS A 162 -29.32 -5.96 -2.95
CA LYS A 162 -30.31 -5.34 -2.05
C LYS A 162 -29.82 -5.53 -0.62
N TRP A 163 -29.93 -4.49 0.20
CA TRP A 163 -29.41 -4.46 1.56
C TRP A 163 -30.54 -4.43 2.58
N ASN A 164 -30.41 -5.26 3.61
CA ASN A 164 -31.18 -5.14 4.83
C ASN A 164 -30.32 -4.44 5.90
N GLU A 165 -30.95 -3.68 6.80
CA GLU A 165 -30.22 -2.92 7.83
C GLU A 165 -29.35 -3.80 8.74
N ASP A 166 -29.80 -5.02 9.02
CA ASP A 166 -29.13 -6.02 9.85
C ASP A 166 -27.86 -6.62 9.20
N GLU A 167 -27.67 -6.44 7.89
CA GLU A 167 -26.48 -6.91 7.17
C GLU A 167 -25.39 -5.83 7.05
N ILE A 168 -25.79 -4.56 6.98
CA ILE A 168 -24.90 -3.43 6.66
C ILE A 168 -23.84 -3.25 7.75
N GLU A 169 -24.26 -3.16 9.01
CA GLU A 169 -23.36 -2.90 10.12
C GLU A 169 -22.38 -4.06 10.36
N PRO A 170 -22.82 -5.35 10.43
CA PRO A 170 -21.90 -6.47 10.59
C PRO A 170 -20.90 -6.60 9.44
N LEU A 171 -21.35 -6.40 8.19
CA LEU A 171 -20.46 -6.45 7.03
C LEU A 171 -19.43 -5.33 7.06
N THR A 172 -19.84 -4.11 7.39
CA THR A 172 -18.94 -2.96 7.54
C THR A 172 -17.88 -3.24 8.60
N LYS A 173 -18.29 -3.75 9.77
CA LYS A 173 -17.36 -4.14 10.85
C LYS A 173 -16.41 -5.27 10.40
N ARG A 174 -16.89 -6.25 9.64
CA ARG A 174 -16.05 -7.33 9.08
C ARG A 174 -14.98 -6.75 8.14
N ILE A 175 -15.36 -5.84 7.24
CA ILE A 175 -14.43 -5.18 6.31
C ILE A 175 -13.37 -4.36 7.07
N GLN A 176 -13.79 -3.56 8.04
CA GLN A 176 -12.91 -2.69 8.83
C GLN A 176 -11.88 -3.45 9.67
N ASN A 177 -12.17 -4.71 10.04
CA ASN A 177 -11.34 -5.53 10.93
C ASN A 177 -10.72 -6.76 10.25
N ALA A 178 -10.67 -6.78 8.91
CA ALA A 178 -10.14 -7.92 8.16
C ALA A 178 -8.60 -7.97 8.07
N GLY A 179 -7.90 -6.99 8.65
CA GLY A 179 -6.44 -6.85 8.64
C GLY A 179 -5.75 -7.20 9.95
#